data_AF-A0A936L640-F1
#
_entry.id   AF-A0A936L640-F1
#
_cell.length_a   1.000
_cell.length_b   1.000
_cell.length_c   1.000
_cell.angle_alpha   90.00
_cell.angle_beta   90.00
_cell.angle_gamma   90.00
#
_symmetry.space_group_name_H-M   'P 1'
#
loop_
_entity.id
_entity.type
_entity.pdbx_description
1 polymer ?
#
loop_
_entity_poly.entity_id
_entity_poly.type
_entity_poly.pdbx_seq_one_letter_code
_entity_poly.pdbx_strand_id
1 'polypeptide(L)'
;MNRKGLELIRQRQTGNDEENLVNLLNNDLLPNLFKTYINHYQIGESWVSGGERILVNEKTGDEIWLNQISMFEPTQDNEYHACLDYIFSYEQLIIEIEKYHNEVENWNKLGFVQIGLMHWSDVLLLGVEDTNREEIWRYGTGDLKSTCSKLANNIFEFMTKLKESIDHECLKDYNIELEQIYKRLNESIWRVNRSDK
;
A
#
# COMPACT_ATOMS: atom_id res chain seq x y z
N MET A 1 0.78 5.36 -16.50
CA MET A 1 0.83 3.88 -16.42
C MET A 1 -0.51 3.42 -15.84
N ASN A 2 -1.07 2.28 -16.26
CA ASN A 2 -2.42 1.82 -15.88
C ASN A 2 -2.38 0.40 -15.29
N ARG A 3 -1.39 0.10 -14.44
CA ARG A 3 -1.30 -1.19 -13.75
C ARG A 3 -2.25 -1.20 -12.55
N LYS A 4 -2.98 -2.30 -12.34
CA LYS A 4 -3.89 -2.47 -11.18
C LYS A 4 -3.09 -2.88 -9.94
N GLY A 5 -3.59 -2.53 -8.75
CA GLY A 5 -2.91 -2.82 -7.48
C GLY A 5 -2.48 -4.27 -7.32
N LEU A 6 -3.36 -5.25 -7.59
CA LEU A 6 -2.98 -6.69 -7.52
C LEU A 6 -1.86 -7.10 -8.48
N GLU A 7 -1.71 -6.43 -9.63
CA GLU A 7 -0.63 -6.69 -10.59
C GLU A 7 0.72 -6.13 -10.09
N LEU A 8 0.66 -5.19 -9.15
CA LEU A 8 1.80 -4.52 -8.56
C LEU A 8 2.24 -5.17 -7.24
N ILE A 9 1.59 -6.23 -6.76
CA ILE A 9 2.03 -6.90 -5.52
C ILE A 9 2.90 -8.10 -5.89
N ARG A 10 4.04 -8.23 -5.23
CA ARG A 10 4.89 -9.42 -5.41
C ARG A 10 4.19 -10.64 -4.84
N GLN A 11 4.30 -11.78 -5.53
CA GLN A 11 3.97 -13.06 -4.92
C GLN A 11 4.94 -13.33 -3.76
N ARG A 12 4.44 -13.96 -2.70
CA ARG A 12 5.26 -14.33 -1.55
C ARG A 12 6.40 -15.25 -2.01
N GLN A 13 7.63 -14.92 -1.59
CA GLN A 13 8.78 -15.80 -1.74
C GLN A 13 8.92 -16.64 -0.45
N THR A 14 9.08 -17.94 -0.59
CA THR A 14 9.40 -18.84 0.53
C THR A 14 10.79 -18.53 1.09
N GLY A 15 10.92 -18.40 2.41
CA GLY A 15 12.25 -18.37 3.05
C GLY A 15 12.39 -17.50 4.31
N ASN A 16 11.59 -16.45 4.48
CA ASN A 16 11.65 -15.58 5.66
C ASN A 16 10.30 -15.56 6.42
N ASP A 17 10.37 -15.51 7.75
CA ASP A 17 9.26 -15.32 8.70
C ASP A 17 8.13 -16.37 8.66
N GLU A 18 8.46 -17.61 8.30
CA GLU A 18 7.49 -18.70 8.16
C GLU A 18 6.79 -19.05 9.49
N GLU A 19 7.49 -18.93 10.62
CA GLU A 19 6.89 -19.11 11.95
C GLU A 19 5.80 -18.07 12.24
N ASN A 20 6.11 -16.78 12.03
CA ASN A 20 5.15 -15.70 12.22
C ASN A 20 3.95 -15.83 11.28
N LEU A 21 4.18 -16.24 10.02
CA LEU A 21 3.10 -16.53 9.11
C LEU A 21 2.21 -17.68 9.63
N VAL A 22 2.79 -18.80 10.04
CA VAL A 22 2.04 -19.94 10.59
C VAL A 22 1.21 -19.53 11.80
N ASN A 23 1.78 -18.70 12.69
CA ASN A 23 1.07 -18.15 13.84
C ASN A 23 -0.16 -17.33 13.41
N LEU A 24 -0.01 -16.46 12.41
CA LEU A 24 -1.12 -15.66 11.87
C LEU A 24 -2.18 -16.52 11.16
N LEU A 25 -1.78 -17.54 10.40
CA LEU A 25 -2.71 -18.42 9.69
C LEU A 25 -3.56 -19.27 10.65
N ASN A 26 -2.99 -19.64 11.81
CA ASN A 26 -3.68 -20.37 12.86
C ASN A 26 -4.50 -19.48 13.81
N ASN A 27 -4.41 -18.15 13.69
CA ASN A 27 -5.11 -17.24 14.59
C ASN A 27 -6.60 -17.11 14.21
N ASP A 28 -7.52 -17.47 15.11
CA ASP A 28 -8.97 -17.48 14.83
C ASP A 28 -9.60 -16.09 14.65
N LEU A 29 -8.94 -15.03 15.13
CA LEU A 29 -9.39 -13.64 14.97
C LEU A 29 -9.35 -13.22 13.50
N LEU A 30 -8.31 -13.65 12.77
CA LEU A 30 -8.09 -13.18 11.42
C LEU A 30 -9.10 -13.80 10.43
N PRO A 31 -9.78 -12.99 9.62
CA PRO A 31 -10.67 -13.47 8.57
C PRO A 31 -9.95 -14.30 7.49
N ASN A 32 -10.68 -15.22 6.85
CA ASN A 32 -10.10 -16.21 5.95
C ASN A 32 -9.57 -15.60 4.64
N LEU A 33 -10.21 -14.56 4.10
CA LEU A 33 -9.70 -13.92 2.89
C LEU A 33 -8.42 -13.14 3.18
N PHE A 34 -8.32 -12.49 4.35
CA PHE A 34 -7.08 -11.86 4.78
C PHE A 34 -5.95 -12.87 4.98
N LYS A 35 -6.21 -14.01 5.64
CA LYS A 35 -5.24 -15.12 5.74
C LYS A 35 -4.79 -15.62 4.37
N THR A 36 -5.73 -15.75 3.44
CA THR A 36 -5.43 -16.15 2.06
C THR A 36 -4.52 -15.13 1.38
N TYR A 37 -4.79 -13.84 1.56
CA TYR A 37 -3.97 -12.75 1.02
C TYR A 37 -2.53 -12.82 1.53
N ILE A 38 -2.32 -12.83 2.85
CA ILE A 38 -0.97 -12.83 3.44
C ILE A 38 -0.18 -14.11 3.15
N ASN A 39 -0.86 -15.22 2.82
CA ASN A 39 -0.19 -16.47 2.43
C ASN A 39 0.35 -16.43 0.99
N HIS A 40 -0.29 -15.67 0.09
CA HIS A 40 0.04 -15.68 -1.35
C HIS A 40 0.82 -14.44 -1.80
N TYR A 41 0.68 -13.33 -1.09
CA TYR A 41 1.25 -12.04 -1.46
C TYR A 41 2.30 -11.58 -0.46
N GLN A 42 3.30 -10.85 -0.94
CA GLN A 42 4.28 -10.19 -0.08
C GLN A 42 3.63 -9.01 0.65
N ILE A 43 3.97 -8.86 1.93
CA ILE A 43 3.56 -7.74 2.81
C ILE A 43 4.80 -7.13 3.48
N GLY A 44 4.63 -6.06 4.25
CA GLY A 44 5.72 -5.23 4.79
C GLY A 44 6.23 -4.23 3.76
N GLU A 45 7.25 -3.43 4.10
CA GLU A 45 7.74 -2.30 3.28
C GLU A 45 8.20 -2.67 1.85
N SER A 46 8.46 -3.94 1.57
CA SER A 46 8.94 -4.44 0.27
C SER A 46 7.86 -5.11 -0.59
N TRP A 47 6.58 -4.87 -0.28
CA TRP A 47 5.43 -5.55 -0.88
C TRP A 47 5.15 -5.22 -2.35
N VAL A 48 5.52 -4.01 -2.79
CA VAL A 48 5.27 -3.52 -4.16
C VAL A 48 6.32 -4.03 -5.16
N SER A 49 5.85 -4.55 -6.28
CA SER A 49 6.58 -4.86 -7.50
C SER A 49 6.53 -3.66 -8.46
N GLY A 50 7.61 -3.46 -9.22
CA GLY A 50 7.59 -2.47 -10.29
C GLY A 50 7.63 -1.00 -9.83
N GLY A 51 8.18 -0.73 -8.65
CA GLY A 51 8.49 0.64 -8.30
C GLY A 51 9.58 1.18 -9.23
N GLU A 52 9.25 2.16 -10.04
CA GLU A 52 10.20 2.78 -10.94
C GLU A 52 11.05 3.74 -10.11
N ARG A 53 12.34 3.42 -9.95
CA ARG A 53 13.26 4.32 -9.27
C ARG A 53 13.84 5.29 -10.27
N ILE A 54 13.77 6.57 -9.94
CA ILE A 54 14.45 7.62 -10.70
C ILE A 54 15.71 8.02 -9.94
N LEU A 55 16.83 8.04 -10.65
CA LEU A 55 18.04 8.69 -10.18
C LEU A 55 17.82 10.22 -10.19
N VAL A 56 17.83 10.83 -9.02
CA VAL A 56 17.62 12.29 -8.86
C VAL A 56 18.93 13.06 -8.79
N ASN A 57 20.02 12.39 -8.42
CA ASN A 57 21.35 12.98 -8.34
C ASN A 57 22.43 12.00 -8.81
N GLU A 58 22.99 12.25 -9.99
CA GLU A 58 24.04 11.43 -10.59
C GLU A 58 25.37 11.45 -9.82
N LYS A 59 25.62 12.47 -8.99
CA LYS A 59 26.88 12.63 -8.26
C LYS A 59 26.89 11.84 -6.95
N THR A 60 25.75 11.75 -6.28
CA THR A 60 25.59 11.05 -5.01
C THR A 60 25.00 9.65 -5.20
N GLY A 61 24.34 9.39 -6.33
CA GLY A 61 23.66 8.13 -6.58
C GLY A 61 22.26 8.06 -5.96
N ASP A 62 21.67 9.19 -5.60
CA ASP A 62 20.38 9.21 -4.89
C ASP A 62 19.24 8.80 -5.82
N GLU A 63 18.46 7.81 -5.39
CA GLU A 63 17.28 7.30 -6.09
C GLU A 63 16.02 7.55 -5.26
N ILE A 64 14.92 7.91 -5.94
CA ILE A 64 13.58 8.03 -5.35
C ILE A 64 12.62 7.09 -6.06
N TRP A 65 11.55 6.67 -5.38
CA TRP A 65 10.42 6.00 -6.03
C TRP A 65 9.57 7.03 -6.78
N LEU A 66 9.25 6.76 -8.04
CA LEU A 66 8.44 7.63 -8.89
C LEU A 66 6.94 7.39 -8.71
N ASN A 67 6.58 6.14 -8.45
CA ASN A 67 5.21 5.66 -8.42
C ASN A 67 4.77 5.33 -7.01
N GLN A 68 3.51 5.62 -6.75
CA GLN A 68 2.81 5.30 -5.53
C GLN A 68 1.55 4.50 -5.87
N ILE A 69 1.09 3.65 -4.95
CA ILE A 69 -0.14 2.88 -5.12
C ILE A 69 -1.28 3.64 -4.46
N SER A 70 -2.09 4.30 -5.28
CA SER A 70 -3.19 5.14 -4.83
C SER A 70 -4.55 4.53 -5.11
N MET A 71 -5.49 4.79 -4.21
CA MET A 71 -6.91 4.64 -4.42
C MET A 71 -7.49 6.03 -4.73
N PHE A 72 -8.03 6.18 -5.93
CA PHE A 72 -8.88 7.32 -6.27
C PHE A 72 -10.33 6.90 -6.03
N GLU A 73 -10.96 7.45 -5.00
CA GLU A 73 -12.42 7.43 -4.89
C GLU A 73 -12.97 8.84 -5.12
N PRO A 74 -13.80 9.06 -6.14
CA PRO A 74 -14.53 10.31 -6.25
C PRO A 74 -15.52 10.38 -5.07
N THR A 75 -15.25 11.25 -4.09
CA THR A 75 -16.25 11.59 -3.09
C THR A 75 -17.18 12.65 -3.65
N GLN A 76 -18.41 12.75 -3.14
CA GLN A 76 -19.43 13.68 -3.66
C GLN A 76 -18.97 15.15 -3.68
N ASP A 77 -17.92 15.51 -2.94
CA ASP A 77 -17.50 16.91 -2.76
C ASP A 77 -15.98 17.15 -2.87
N ASN A 78 -15.15 16.11 -3.09
CA ASN A 78 -13.70 16.23 -3.34
C ASN A 78 -13.12 14.94 -3.95
N GLU A 79 -12.05 15.04 -4.72
CA GLU A 79 -11.24 13.88 -5.09
C GLU A 79 -10.51 13.39 -3.82
N TYR A 80 -10.92 12.25 -3.26
CA TYR A 80 -10.14 11.64 -2.19
C TYR A 80 -9.01 10.84 -2.83
N HIS A 81 -7.77 11.23 -2.49
CA HIS A 81 -6.56 10.54 -2.87
C HIS A 81 -6.00 9.82 -1.66
N ALA A 82 -6.32 8.54 -1.52
CA ALA A 82 -5.66 7.66 -0.55
C ALA A 82 -4.42 7.08 -1.23
N CYS A 83 -3.24 7.20 -0.64
CA CYS A 83 -2.11 6.35 -1.03
C CYS A 83 -1.90 5.29 0.04
N LEU A 84 -1.80 4.02 -0.37
CA LEU A 84 -1.42 2.94 0.52
C LEU A 84 0.11 2.95 0.63
N ASP A 85 0.62 3.15 1.85
CA ASP A 85 2.06 3.10 2.09
C ASP A 85 2.51 1.64 2.13
N TYR A 86 1.99 0.89 3.10
CA TYR A 86 2.21 -0.55 3.18
C TYR A 86 1.22 -1.28 4.09
N ILE A 87 1.06 -2.58 3.81
CA ILE A 87 0.51 -3.56 4.74
C ILE A 87 1.63 -3.98 5.68
N PHE A 88 1.36 -4.04 6.98
CA PHE A 88 2.30 -4.42 8.02
C PHE A 88 2.96 -5.78 7.78
N SER A 89 4.21 -5.93 8.26
CA SER A 89 4.91 -7.22 8.27
C SER A 89 4.20 -8.22 9.19
N TYR A 90 4.54 -9.51 9.11
CA TYR A 90 3.93 -10.51 9.98
C TYR A 90 4.18 -10.21 11.47
N GLU A 91 5.38 -9.75 11.84
CA GLU A 91 5.71 -9.36 13.21
C GLU A 91 4.84 -8.19 13.69
N GLN A 92 4.70 -7.16 12.85
CA GLN A 92 3.84 -6.01 13.16
C GLN A 92 2.37 -6.41 13.31
N LEU A 93 1.87 -7.31 12.46
CA LEU A 93 0.50 -7.82 12.56
C LEU A 93 0.26 -8.60 13.86
N ILE A 94 1.24 -9.39 14.32
CA ILE A 94 1.15 -10.09 15.61
C ILE A 94 1.01 -9.08 16.75
N ILE A 95 1.81 -8.01 16.74
CA ILE A 95 1.73 -6.92 17.73
C ILE A 95 0.35 -6.24 17.71
N GLU A 96 -0.21 -5.97 16.52
CA GLU A 96 -1.53 -5.34 16.40
C GLU A 96 -2.68 -6.26 16.88
N ILE A 97 -2.53 -7.58 16.72
CA ILE A 97 -3.47 -8.56 17.30
C ILE A 97 -3.38 -8.55 18.83
N GLU A 98 -2.19 -8.47 19.41
CA GLU A 98 -2.03 -8.34 20.86
C GLU A 98 -2.66 -7.03 21.38
N LYS A 99 -2.47 -5.92 20.66
CA LYS A 99 -3.14 -4.65 20.99
C LYS A 99 -4.66 -4.77 20.93
N TYR A 100 -5.19 -5.48 19.93
CA TYR A 100 -6.63 -5.77 19.82
C TYR A 100 -7.16 -6.49 21.05
N HIS A 101 -6.52 -7.61 21.43
CA HIS A 101 -6.92 -8.38 22.61
C HIS A 101 -6.86 -7.58 23.92
N ASN A 102 -5.96 -6.61 23.99
CA ASN A 102 -5.80 -5.71 25.14
C ASN A 102 -6.62 -4.41 25.02
N GLU A 103 -7.42 -4.25 23.96
CA GLU A 103 -8.22 -3.05 23.66
C GLU A 103 -7.44 -1.72 23.77
N VAL A 104 -6.20 -1.72 23.29
CA VAL A 104 -5.27 -0.57 23.45
C VAL A 104 -5.79 0.67 22.73
N GLU A 105 -6.36 0.51 21.53
CA GLU A 105 -6.81 1.59 20.68
C GLU A 105 -8.34 1.66 20.58
N ASN A 106 -8.87 2.84 20.28
CA ASN A 106 -10.33 3.04 20.18
C ASN A 106 -10.99 2.16 19.10
N TRP A 107 -10.31 1.91 17.99
CA TRP A 107 -10.82 1.04 16.93
C TRP A 107 -10.83 -0.44 17.32
N ASN A 108 -9.99 -0.87 18.28
CA ASN A 108 -10.04 -2.25 18.77
C ASN A 108 -11.39 -2.55 19.43
N LYS A 109 -11.92 -1.60 20.19
CA LYS A 109 -13.26 -1.68 20.82
C LYS A 109 -14.41 -1.69 19.81
N LEU A 110 -14.13 -1.30 18.57
CA LEU A 110 -15.06 -1.30 17.46
C LEU A 110 -14.92 -2.54 16.57
N GLY A 111 -14.10 -3.52 16.97
CA GLY A 111 -13.91 -4.77 16.22
C GLY A 111 -12.94 -4.65 15.06
N PHE A 112 -11.93 -3.77 15.17
CA PHE A 112 -10.91 -3.57 14.13
C PHE A 112 -9.48 -3.82 14.62
N VAL A 113 -8.69 -4.44 13.75
CA VAL A 113 -7.23 -4.59 13.88
C VAL A 113 -6.56 -3.67 12.86
N GLN A 114 -5.49 -2.96 13.26
CA GLN A 114 -4.69 -2.20 12.31
C GLN A 114 -3.81 -3.14 11.49
N ILE A 115 -3.85 -3.00 10.17
CA ILE A 115 -3.13 -3.89 9.23
C ILE A 115 -2.14 -3.14 8.34
N GLY A 116 -2.10 -1.81 8.40
CA GLY A 116 -1.20 -1.02 7.57
C GLY A 116 -1.32 0.48 7.81
N LEU A 117 -0.58 1.21 6.98
CA LEU A 117 -0.58 2.66 6.94
C LEU A 117 -0.97 3.16 5.56
N MET A 118 -1.62 4.31 5.57
CA MET A 118 -1.93 5.11 4.40
C MET A 118 -1.28 6.49 4.57
N HIS A 119 -1.10 7.16 3.44
CA HIS A 119 -0.51 8.48 3.37
C HIS A 119 -1.22 9.48 4.31
N TRP A 120 -0.46 10.47 4.80
CA TRP A 120 -0.86 11.43 5.85
C TRP A 120 -1.17 10.81 7.21
N SER A 121 -0.53 9.69 7.54
CA SER A 121 -0.67 9.01 8.84
C SER A 121 -2.07 8.46 9.10
N ASP A 122 -2.87 8.26 8.05
CA ASP A 122 -4.12 7.51 8.13
C ASP A 122 -3.78 6.02 8.37
N VAL A 123 -4.57 5.34 9.19
CA VAL A 123 -4.39 3.91 9.48
C VAL A 123 -5.33 3.05 8.65
N LEU A 124 -4.83 1.91 8.17
CA LEU A 124 -5.61 0.90 7.48
C LEU A 124 -6.09 -0.15 8.48
N LEU A 125 -7.39 -0.40 8.51
CA LEU A 125 -8.06 -1.27 9.48
C LEU A 125 -8.72 -2.46 8.79
N LEU A 126 -8.70 -3.60 9.47
CA LEU A 126 -9.40 -4.83 9.12
C LEU A 126 -10.48 -5.13 10.15
N GLY A 127 -11.72 -5.31 9.70
CA GLY A 127 -12.80 -5.76 10.58
C GLY A 127 -12.69 -7.25 10.89
N VAL A 128 -12.79 -7.59 12.17
CA VAL A 128 -12.60 -8.96 12.70
C VAL A 128 -13.81 -9.49 13.46
N GLU A 129 -14.78 -8.64 13.78
CA GLU A 129 -16.02 -9.00 14.46
C GLU A 129 -17.14 -9.31 13.45
N ASP A 130 -18.15 -10.09 13.84
CA ASP A 130 -19.19 -10.56 12.92
C ASP A 130 -19.91 -9.44 12.15
N THR A 131 -19.99 -8.22 12.72
CA THR A 131 -20.67 -7.08 12.10
C THR A 131 -19.86 -6.35 11.02
N ASN A 132 -18.54 -6.49 11.04
CA ASN A 132 -17.61 -5.80 10.12
C ASN A 132 -16.57 -6.75 9.51
N ARG A 133 -16.75 -8.06 9.67
CA ARG A 133 -15.77 -9.09 9.32
C ARG A 133 -15.35 -8.96 7.85
N GLU A 134 -14.05 -9.06 7.61
CA GLU A 134 -13.39 -8.91 6.30
C GLU A 134 -13.32 -7.46 5.80
N GLU A 135 -14.14 -6.53 6.30
CA GLU A 135 -14.19 -5.19 5.75
C GLU A 135 -12.88 -4.43 5.95
N ILE A 136 -12.49 -3.65 4.94
CA ILE A 136 -11.31 -2.79 4.98
C ILE A 136 -11.76 -1.36 5.21
N TRP A 137 -11.20 -0.73 6.22
CA TRP A 137 -11.55 0.62 6.66
C TRP A 137 -10.30 1.49 6.73
N ARG A 138 -10.50 2.80 6.65
CA ARG A 138 -9.50 3.78 7.08
C ARG A 138 -9.93 4.44 8.38
N TYR A 139 -8.96 4.87 9.17
CA TYR A 139 -9.17 5.77 10.27
C TYR A 139 -8.09 6.86 10.27
N GLY A 140 -8.49 8.13 10.28
CA GLY A 140 -7.57 9.26 10.17
C GLY A 140 -8.23 10.51 9.62
N THR A 141 -7.47 11.59 9.56
CA THR A 141 -7.98 12.93 9.19
C THR A 141 -7.76 13.27 7.72
N GLY A 142 -7.21 12.35 6.92
CA GLY A 142 -6.96 12.56 5.50
C GLY A 142 -8.20 12.95 4.68
N ASP A 143 -9.39 12.63 5.18
CA ASP A 143 -10.65 13.18 4.69
C ASP A 143 -11.19 14.21 5.68
N LEU A 144 -11.25 15.48 5.25
CA LEU A 144 -11.76 16.61 6.02
C LEU A 144 -13.21 16.38 6.52
N LYS A 145 -13.92 15.37 6.00
CA LYS A 145 -15.34 15.08 6.32
C LYS A 145 -15.57 13.88 7.25
N SER A 146 -14.68 12.89 7.33
CA SER A 146 -14.93 11.68 8.13
C SER A 146 -13.65 11.07 8.68
N THR A 147 -13.60 10.87 9.99
CA THR A 147 -12.43 10.27 10.68
C THR A 147 -12.34 8.75 10.50
N CYS A 148 -13.42 8.09 10.07
CA CYS A 148 -13.48 6.65 9.87
C CYS A 148 -14.41 6.33 8.71
N SER A 149 -13.97 5.53 7.73
CA SER A 149 -14.82 5.14 6.61
C SER A 149 -14.42 3.80 6.00
N LYS A 150 -15.41 3.07 5.52
CA LYS A 150 -15.24 1.82 4.79
C LYS A 150 -14.65 2.08 3.41
N LEU A 151 -13.63 1.30 3.04
CA LEU A 151 -12.97 1.35 1.74
C LEU A 151 -13.39 0.18 0.84
N ALA A 152 -13.54 -1.02 1.39
CA ALA A 152 -13.90 -2.22 0.63
C ALA A 152 -14.53 -3.30 1.52
N ASN A 153 -15.16 -4.32 0.91
CA ASN A 153 -15.70 -5.45 1.67
C ASN A 153 -14.66 -6.51 2.03
N ASN A 154 -13.49 -6.50 1.38
CA ASN A 154 -12.37 -7.40 1.67
C ASN A 154 -11.06 -6.87 1.10
N ILE A 155 -9.95 -7.48 1.52
CA ILE A 155 -8.60 -7.10 1.10
C ILE A 155 -8.40 -7.20 -0.41
N PHE A 156 -8.96 -8.21 -1.08
CA PHE A 156 -8.81 -8.37 -2.53
C PHE A 156 -9.53 -7.26 -3.29
N GLU A 157 -10.77 -6.94 -2.90
CA GLU A 157 -11.52 -5.82 -3.45
C GLU A 157 -10.74 -4.51 -3.26
N PHE A 158 -10.22 -4.26 -2.05
CA PHE A 158 -9.38 -3.12 -1.77
C PHE A 158 -8.17 -3.05 -2.72
N MET A 159 -7.39 -4.14 -2.84
CA MET A 159 -6.23 -4.18 -3.73
C MET A 159 -6.59 -4.01 -5.22
N THR A 160 -7.80 -4.41 -5.65
CA THR A 160 -8.23 -4.19 -7.05
C THR A 160 -8.61 -2.75 -7.36
N LYS A 161 -9.02 -1.97 -6.35
CA LYS A 161 -9.35 -0.55 -6.50
C LYS A 161 -8.09 0.32 -6.60
N LEU A 162 -6.99 -0.15 -6.04
CA LEU A 162 -5.69 0.52 -6.09
C LEU A 162 -5.14 0.60 -7.53
N LYS A 163 -4.49 1.70 -7.84
CA LYS A 163 -3.88 2.01 -9.13
C LYS A 163 -2.49 2.58 -8.92
N GLU A 164 -1.63 2.34 -9.88
CA GLU A 164 -0.36 3.06 -9.96
C GLU A 164 -0.61 4.53 -10.32
N SER A 165 -0.06 5.45 -9.53
CA SER A 165 -0.01 6.86 -9.86
C SER A 165 1.41 7.39 -9.70
N ILE A 166 1.73 8.43 -10.46
CA ILE A 166 3.01 9.14 -10.33
C ILE A 166 2.90 10.11 -9.15
N ASP A 167 3.92 10.15 -8.31
CA ASP A 167 4.03 11.14 -7.25
C ASP A 167 4.47 12.49 -7.82
N HIS A 168 3.49 13.34 -8.13
CA HIS A 168 3.72 14.67 -8.70
C HIS A 168 4.35 15.66 -7.71
N GLU A 169 4.16 15.47 -6.41
CA GLU A 169 4.79 16.33 -5.39
C GLU A 169 6.28 16.05 -5.35
N CYS A 170 6.66 14.78 -5.32
CA CYS A 170 8.05 14.36 -5.39
C CYS A 170 8.73 14.87 -6.68
N LEU A 171 8.07 14.77 -7.85
CA LEU A 171 8.59 15.35 -9.09
C LEU A 171 8.85 16.85 -8.99
N LYS A 172 7.98 17.59 -8.32
CA LYS A 172 8.13 19.03 -8.12
C LYS A 172 9.29 19.35 -7.18
N ASP A 173 9.40 18.62 -6.07
CA ASP A 173 10.46 18.82 -5.06
C ASP A 173 11.86 18.59 -5.65
N TYR A 174 11.98 17.63 -6.57
CA TYR A 174 13.23 17.34 -7.28
C TYR A 174 13.38 18.06 -8.63
N ASN A 175 12.45 18.96 -8.98
CA ASN A 175 12.43 19.70 -10.25
C ASN A 175 12.57 18.80 -11.49
N ILE A 176 11.83 17.69 -11.50
CA ILE A 176 11.79 16.69 -12.57
C ILE A 176 10.51 16.91 -13.38
N GLU A 177 10.65 17.33 -14.63
CA GLU A 177 9.50 17.41 -15.53
C GLU A 177 9.01 16.00 -15.89
N LEU A 178 7.69 15.82 -15.99
CA LEU A 178 7.07 14.52 -16.33
C LEU A 178 7.67 13.90 -17.61
N GLU A 179 8.00 14.75 -18.59
CA GLU A 179 8.59 14.38 -19.86
C GLU A 179 10.03 13.83 -19.73
N GLN A 180 10.72 14.17 -18.64
CA GLN A 180 12.09 13.73 -18.35
C GLN A 180 12.14 12.38 -17.64
N ILE A 181 11.03 11.90 -17.08
CA ILE A 181 10.94 10.61 -16.39
C ILE A 181 11.53 9.49 -17.25
N TYR A 182 11.10 9.39 -18.51
CA TYR A 182 11.55 8.34 -19.44
C TYR A 182 13.06 8.37 -19.73
N LYS A 183 13.72 9.53 -19.59
CA LYS A 183 15.19 9.62 -19.72
C LYS A 183 15.91 9.15 -18.46
N ARG A 184 15.29 9.33 -17.28
CA ARG A 184 15.90 9.06 -15.97
C ARG A 184 15.60 7.65 -15.42
N LEU A 185 14.65 6.93 -16.00
CA LEU A 185 14.40 5.50 -15.71
C LEU A 185 15.55 4.56 -16.14
N ASN A 186 16.62 5.12 -16.70
CA ASN A 186 17.79 4.38 -17.19
C ASN A 186 17.44 3.30 -18.23
N GLU A 187 16.27 3.41 -18.87
CA GLU A 187 15.87 2.55 -19.97
C GLU A 187 16.71 2.91 -21.20
N SER A 188 17.65 2.04 -21.56
CA SER A 188 18.48 2.16 -22.76
C SER A 188 17.71 2.06 -24.08
N ILE A 189 16.38 1.87 -24.03
CA ILE A 189 15.53 1.48 -25.14
C ILE A 189 15.17 2.67 -26.05
N TRP A 190 15.19 3.91 -25.54
CA TRP A 190 14.70 5.09 -26.28
C TRP A 190 15.77 6.07 -26.77
N ARG A 191 17.05 5.68 -26.77
CA ARG A 191 18.04 6.43 -27.54
C ARG A 191 17.77 6.17 -29.02
N VAL A 192 16.92 6.99 -29.64
CA VAL A 192 16.98 7.18 -31.10
C VAL A 192 18.39 7.69 -31.35
N ASN A 193 19.30 6.79 -31.71
CA ASN A 193 20.53 7.16 -32.37
C ASN A 193 20.08 7.88 -33.64
N ARG A 194 20.08 9.21 -33.61
CA ARG A 194 20.30 9.98 -34.82
C ARG A 194 21.75 9.77 -35.22
N SER A 195 22.09 8.56 -35.63
CA SER A 195 23.15 8.35 -36.60
C SER A 195 22.57 8.88 -37.91
N ASP A 196 22.68 10.20 -38.09
CA ASP A 196 22.72 10.89 -39.38
C ASP A 196 22.87 12.41 -39.14
N LYS A 197 24.12 12.85 -39.00
CA LYS A 197 24.76 13.83 -39.90
C LYS A 197 26.22 14.06 -39.50
#